data_AF-A0A7D5CGF7-F1
#
_entry.id   AF-A0A7D5CGF7-F1
#
_cell.length_a   1.000
_cell.length_b   1.000
_cell.length_c   1.000
_cell.angle_alpha   90.00
_cell.angle_beta   90.00
_cell.angle_gamma   90.00
#
_symmetry.space_group_name_H-M   'P 1'
#
loop_
_entity.id
_entity.type
_entity.pdbx_description
1 polymer ?
#
loop_
_entity_poly.entity_id
_entity_poly.type
_entity_poly.pdbx_seq_one_letter_code
_entity_poly.pdbx_strand_id
1 'polypeptide(L)'
;MVPTGASETPRRRFLGGLGVGIASLLAGCSGSETGEATEPDDGTLVTEYTVETTRSSGDEPPIVAPRANAGDDDTSATAEPLTTHTVGSEQDAEELRFDEDATNVAAVRRLVAETAYANESVLIFQASIGECYRRELNAVRRDADGDPDVDFCRVVRDADVDCERRAREYAASVVRLPFPGDEYGGLTVGSGGSCDPVPERDRNGGGSA
;
A
#
# COMPACT_ATOMS: atom_id res chain seq x y z
N MET A 1 41.55 43.63 1.07
CA MET A 1 42.94 43.24 0.74
C MET A 1 42.85 41.86 0.11
N VAL A 2 43.21 41.75 -1.17
CA VAL A 2 43.17 40.52 -2.01
C VAL A 2 44.59 39.92 -2.03
N PRO A 3 44.74 38.58 -2.08
CA PRO A 3 45.23 37.92 -3.31
C PRO A 3 44.34 36.70 -3.63
N THR A 4 43.67 36.64 -4.78
CA THR A 4 44.12 36.07 -6.08
C THR A 4 45.06 34.87 -5.97
N GLY A 5 44.53 33.69 -6.31
CA GLY A 5 45.28 32.48 -6.63
C GLY A 5 44.50 31.67 -7.65
N ALA A 6 44.74 31.98 -8.92
CA ALA A 6 44.34 31.14 -10.05
C ALA A 6 45.43 30.08 -10.27
N SER A 7 45.03 28.83 -10.53
CA SER A 7 45.90 27.84 -11.15
C SER A 7 45.13 27.09 -12.21
N GLU A 8 45.74 27.09 -13.40
CA GLU A 8 45.20 26.67 -14.68
C GLU A 8 45.08 25.15 -14.84
N THR A 9 44.16 24.77 -15.73
CA THR A 9 43.79 23.41 -16.14
C THR A 9 44.92 22.68 -16.88
N PRO A 10 44.89 21.34 -16.94
CA PRO A 10 44.96 20.73 -18.28
C PRO A 10 43.85 19.71 -18.54
N ARG A 11 43.08 19.98 -19.60
CA ARG A 11 42.12 19.06 -20.21
C ARG A 11 42.89 17.89 -20.83
N ARG A 12 42.69 16.67 -20.36
CA ARG A 12 43.09 15.47 -21.11
C ARG A 12 41.92 14.99 -21.97
N ARG A 13 42.00 15.35 -23.25
CA ARG A 13 41.28 14.72 -24.35
C ARG A 13 41.91 13.35 -24.60
N PHE A 14 41.11 12.29 -24.54
CA PHE A 14 41.41 11.04 -25.25
C PHE A 14 40.38 10.89 -26.38
N LEU A 15 40.85 11.14 -27.59
CA LEU A 15 40.23 10.68 -28.83
C LEU A 15 40.98 9.42 -29.24
N GLY A 16 40.26 8.39 -29.68
CA GLY A 16 40.88 7.30 -30.43
C GLY A 16 40.09 5.99 -30.33
N GLY A 17 39.30 5.69 -31.35
CA GLY A 17 38.66 4.38 -31.48
C GLY A 17 37.56 4.31 -32.53
N LEU A 18 37.86 4.70 -33.78
CA LEU A 18 37.05 4.33 -34.94
C LEU A 18 37.20 2.83 -35.19
N GLY A 19 36.16 2.05 -34.90
CA GLY A 19 36.01 0.66 -35.33
C GLY A 19 34.81 0.55 -36.29
N VAL A 20 35.09 0.21 -37.55
CA VAL A 20 34.10 -0.05 -38.60
C VAL A 20 33.83 -1.55 -38.71
N GLY A 21 32.56 -1.91 -38.98
CA GLY A 21 32.09 -3.24 -39.37
C GLY A 21 31.24 -3.87 -38.26
N ILE A 22 30.04 -4.39 -38.47
CA ILE A 22 29.53 -5.16 -39.61
C ILE A 22 28.01 -4.89 -39.73
N ALA A 23 27.53 -4.73 -40.96
CA ALA A 23 26.10 -4.67 -41.25
C ALA A 23 25.49 -6.08 -41.17
N SER A 24 24.54 -6.27 -40.26
CA SER A 24 23.66 -7.43 -40.20
C SER A 24 22.25 -6.96 -40.50
N LEU A 25 21.78 -7.24 -41.71
CA LEU A 25 20.37 -7.15 -42.08
C LEU A 25 19.64 -8.31 -41.37
N LEU A 26 19.00 -8.01 -40.25
CA LEU A 26 18.03 -8.90 -39.64
C LEU A 26 16.63 -8.44 -40.04
N ALA A 27 15.87 -9.38 -40.59
CA ALA A 27 14.46 -9.22 -40.91
C ALA A 27 13.71 -8.64 -39.70
N GLY A 28 13.00 -7.53 -39.92
CA GLY A 28 12.08 -6.97 -38.96
C GLY A 28 10.88 -7.90 -38.79
N CYS A 29 11.02 -8.89 -37.92
CA CYS A 29 9.87 -9.48 -37.26
C CYS A 29 9.33 -8.43 -36.29
N SER A 30 8.08 -8.04 -36.54
CA SER A 30 7.21 -7.32 -35.63
C SER A 30 7.15 -8.06 -34.29
N GLY A 31 8.00 -7.71 -33.35
CA GLY A 31 7.82 -7.99 -31.94
C GLY A 31 7.18 -6.76 -31.33
N SER A 32 5.86 -6.76 -31.19
CA SER A 32 5.23 -5.92 -30.18
C SER A 32 5.82 -6.39 -28.86
N GLU A 33 6.66 -5.56 -28.25
CA GLU A 33 7.08 -5.71 -26.86
C GLU A 33 5.84 -5.41 -26.01
N THR A 34 4.90 -6.34 -26.02
CA THR A 34 3.94 -6.45 -24.92
C THR A 34 4.83 -6.77 -23.73
N GLY A 35 5.09 -5.79 -22.87
CA GLY A 35 5.71 -6.06 -21.59
C GLY A 35 4.80 -7.04 -20.87
N GLU A 36 5.17 -8.33 -20.92
CA GLU A 36 4.54 -9.35 -20.10
C GLU A 36 4.82 -8.93 -18.66
N ALA A 37 3.78 -8.47 -17.96
CA ALA A 37 3.85 -8.28 -16.52
C ALA A 37 4.26 -9.64 -15.94
N THR A 38 5.48 -9.70 -15.42
CA THR A 38 5.98 -10.93 -14.79
C THR A 38 5.18 -11.10 -13.51
N GLU A 39 4.38 -12.17 -13.46
CA GLU A 39 3.68 -12.56 -12.23
C GLU A 39 4.71 -12.74 -11.10
N PRO A 40 4.45 -12.22 -9.90
CA PRO A 40 5.40 -12.34 -8.80
C PRO A 40 5.52 -13.81 -8.36
N ASP A 41 6.70 -14.19 -7.87
CA ASP A 41 6.85 -15.46 -7.16
C ASP A 41 5.93 -15.47 -5.92
N ASP A 42 5.37 -16.63 -5.60
CA ASP A 42 4.49 -16.79 -4.45
C ASP A 42 5.15 -16.31 -3.16
N GLY A 43 4.48 -15.42 -2.43
CA GLY A 43 4.98 -14.85 -1.18
C GLY A 43 5.99 -13.70 -1.37
N THR A 44 6.10 -13.12 -2.57
CA THR A 44 6.97 -11.96 -2.83
C THR A 44 6.63 -10.82 -1.88
N LEU A 45 7.61 -10.35 -1.10
CA LEU A 45 7.40 -9.24 -0.17
C LEU A 45 7.27 -7.90 -0.87
N VAL A 46 6.23 -7.17 -0.49
CA VAL A 46 6.03 -5.78 -0.84
C VAL A 46 6.58 -4.92 0.30
N THR A 47 7.58 -4.11 -0.01
CA THR A 47 8.25 -3.24 0.97
C THR A 47 7.88 -1.77 0.82
N GLU A 48 7.48 -1.37 -0.38
CA GLU A 48 7.01 -0.03 -0.70
C GLU A 48 5.50 0.06 -0.38
N TYR A 49 5.17 0.28 0.88
CA TYR A 49 3.79 0.56 1.31
C TYR A 49 3.78 1.71 2.31
N THR A 50 2.63 2.36 2.46
CA THR A 50 2.38 3.32 3.53
C THR A 50 1.16 2.87 4.32
N VAL A 51 1.22 2.90 5.65
CA VAL A 51 0.08 2.54 6.49
C VAL A 51 -0.21 3.66 7.48
N GLU A 52 -1.48 4.02 7.56
CA GLU A 52 -2.03 4.88 8.61
C GLU A 52 -3.10 4.11 9.37
N THR A 53 -3.22 4.37 10.67
CA THR A 53 -4.24 3.75 11.50
C THR A 53 -5.09 4.80 12.18
N THR A 54 -6.38 4.51 12.30
CA THR A 54 -7.35 5.32 13.03
C THR A 54 -8.21 4.44 13.91
N ARG A 55 -8.75 5.03 14.97
CA ARG A 55 -9.57 4.33 15.97
C ARG A 55 -10.68 5.23 16.47
N SER A 56 -11.88 4.66 16.53
CA SER A 56 -13.06 5.29 17.13
C SER A 56 -13.42 4.56 18.42
N SER A 57 -13.76 5.33 19.46
CA SER A 57 -14.27 4.83 20.74
C SER A 57 -15.76 4.50 20.70
N GLY A 58 -16.44 4.75 19.57
CA GLY A 58 -17.84 4.41 19.37
C GLY A 58 -18.07 2.94 19.01
N ASP A 59 -19.36 2.59 18.87
CA ASP A 59 -19.81 1.26 18.46
C ASP A 59 -19.81 1.07 16.93
N GLU A 60 -19.23 2.01 16.17
CA GLU A 60 -19.24 2.04 14.71
C GLU A 60 -17.81 2.13 14.13
N PRO A 61 -17.54 1.57 12.93
CA PRO A 61 -16.26 1.74 12.26
C PRO A 61 -15.94 3.21 11.94
N PRO A 62 -14.67 3.63 12.05
CA PRO A 62 -14.28 5.02 11.80
C PRO A 62 -14.37 5.44 10.32
N ILE A 63 -14.58 4.49 9.39
CA ILE A 63 -14.70 4.76 7.95
C ILE A 63 -15.91 4.02 7.40
N VAL A 64 -16.72 4.69 6.59
CA VAL A 64 -17.90 4.12 5.93
C VAL A 64 -17.98 4.60 4.49
N ALA A 65 -18.60 3.81 3.61
CA ALA A 65 -18.90 4.21 2.23
C ALA A 65 -20.42 4.21 1.99
N PRO A 66 -20.95 4.94 1.00
CA PRO A 66 -22.36 4.90 0.64
C PRO A 66 -22.73 3.50 0.13
N ARG A 67 -23.94 3.04 0.47
CA ARG A 67 -24.50 1.84 -0.15
C ARG A 67 -24.67 2.06 -1.66
N ALA A 68 -24.11 1.17 -2.47
CA ALA A 68 -24.46 1.11 -3.89
C ALA A 68 -25.96 0.73 -4.00
N ASN A 69 -26.80 1.68 -4.40
CA ASN A 69 -28.23 1.45 -4.55
C ASN A 69 -28.48 0.45 -5.70
N ALA A 70 -28.73 -0.81 -5.36
CA ALA A 70 -29.26 -1.78 -6.29
C ALA A 70 -30.76 -1.50 -6.52
N GLY A 71 -31.07 -0.56 -7.41
CA GLY A 71 -32.44 -0.29 -7.88
C GLY A 71 -33.08 0.97 -7.32
N ASP A 72 -33.92 1.57 -8.17
CA ASP A 72 -34.48 2.93 -8.13
C ASP A 72 -35.05 3.48 -6.80
N ASP A 73 -34.93 4.81 -6.68
CA ASP A 73 -35.82 5.74 -5.94
C ASP A 73 -35.78 5.82 -4.39
N ASP A 74 -34.72 5.37 -3.71
CA ASP A 74 -34.46 5.79 -2.33
C ASP A 74 -33.35 6.85 -2.26
N THR A 75 -33.75 8.10 -2.05
CA THR A 75 -32.88 9.29 -1.90
C THR A 75 -32.10 9.31 -0.57
N SER A 76 -32.09 8.20 0.16
CA SER A 76 -31.40 8.01 1.43
C SER A 76 -30.22 7.05 1.23
N ALA A 77 -29.08 7.55 0.75
CA ALA A 77 -27.84 6.78 0.73
C ALA A 77 -27.33 6.58 2.17
N THR A 78 -27.79 5.50 2.81
CA THR A 78 -27.29 5.08 4.12
C THR A 78 -25.84 4.62 3.95
N ALA A 79 -24.96 5.10 4.82
CA ALA A 79 -23.56 4.67 4.87
C ALA A 79 -23.46 3.24 5.42
N GLU A 80 -22.57 2.44 4.85
CA GLU A 80 -22.32 1.07 5.27
C GLU A 80 -20.91 0.91 5.85
N PRO A 81 -20.77 0.10 6.92
CA PRO A 81 -19.48 -0.24 7.49
C PRO A 81 -18.64 -1.09 6.53
N LEU A 82 -17.37 -0.75 6.37
CA LEU A 82 -16.40 -1.52 5.57
C LEU A 82 -15.59 -2.44 6.49
N THR A 83 -15.65 -3.76 6.31
CA THR A 83 -14.73 -4.66 7.02
C THR A 83 -13.39 -4.72 6.30
N THR A 84 -13.43 -5.00 4.99
CA THR A 84 -12.29 -5.00 4.08
C THR A 84 -12.75 -4.35 2.79
N HIS A 85 -12.04 -3.36 2.30
CA HIS A 85 -12.42 -2.62 1.09
C HIS A 85 -11.19 -2.08 0.37
N THR A 86 -11.16 -2.24 -0.96
CA THR A 86 -10.14 -1.65 -1.83
C THR A 86 -10.72 -0.42 -2.49
N VAL A 87 -10.00 0.70 -2.38
CA VAL A 87 -10.26 1.94 -3.10
C VAL A 87 -9.33 1.96 -4.31
N GLY A 88 -9.91 1.87 -5.50
CA GLY A 88 -9.17 1.81 -6.77
C GLY A 88 -9.19 3.10 -7.56
N SER A 89 -9.96 4.10 -7.14
CA SER A 89 -10.14 5.35 -7.87
C SER A 89 -10.34 6.56 -6.95
N GLU A 90 -10.08 7.75 -7.49
CA GLU A 90 -10.37 9.02 -6.81
C GLU A 90 -11.87 9.15 -6.51
N GLN A 91 -12.74 8.64 -7.39
CA GLN A 91 -14.19 8.67 -7.18
C GLN A 91 -14.59 7.84 -5.95
N ASP A 92 -14.07 6.61 -5.83
CA ASP A 92 -14.34 5.77 -4.66
C ASP A 92 -13.81 6.41 -3.37
N ALA A 93 -12.67 7.10 -3.47
CA ALA A 93 -12.04 7.80 -2.35
C ALA A 93 -12.89 8.97 -1.84
N GLU A 94 -13.50 9.74 -2.75
CA GLU A 94 -14.40 10.87 -2.44
C GLU A 94 -15.70 10.43 -1.74
N GLU A 95 -16.13 9.19 -1.97
CA GLU A 95 -17.33 8.63 -1.36
C GLU A 95 -17.13 8.26 0.13
N LEU A 96 -15.89 8.05 0.55
CA LEU A 96 -15.56 7.68 1.92
C LEU A 96 -15.93 8.79 2.90
N ARG A 97 -16.60 8.40 3.98
CA ARG A 97 -16.88 9.25 5.14
C ARG A 97 -16.08 8.73 6.32
N PHE A 98 -15.45 9.65 7.03
CA PHE A 98 -14.61 9.32 8.18
C PHE A 98 -15.19 9.97 9.42
N ASP A 99 -15.17 9.24 10.53
CA ASP A 99 -15.50 9.74 11.86
C ASP A 99 -14.48 10.81 12.28
N GLU A 100 -14.96 12.04 12.47
CA GLU A 100 -14.11 13.19 12.82
C GLU A 100 -13.55 13.11 14.25
N ASP A 101 -14.20 12.35 15.12
CA ASP A 101 -13.74 12.13 16.49
C ASP A 101 -12.74 10.95 16.58
N ALA A 102 -12.53 10.22 15.48
CA ALA A 102 -11.58 9.14 15.43
C ALA A 102 -10.13 9.65 15.48
N THR A 103 -9.29 8.92 16.21
CA THR A 103 -7.87 9.26 16.36
C THR A 103 -7.14 9.23 15.03
N ASN A 104 -6.24 10.19 14.77
CA ASN A 104 -5.40 10.23 13.56
C ASN A 104 -6.18 10.24 12.21
N VAL A 105 -7.47 10.58 12.22
CA VAL A 105 -8.31 10.58 11.00
C VAL A 105 -7.77 11.51 9.91
N ALA A 106 -7.14 12.63 10.27
CA ALA A 106 -6.56 13.56 9.31
C ALA A 106 -5.40 12.95 8.50
N ALA A 107 -4.57 12.09 9.12
CA ALA A 107 -3.49 11.40 8.40
C ALA A 107 -4.03 10.32 7.47
N VAL A 108 -5.05 9.59 7.91
CA VAL A 108 -5.77 8.62 7.07
C VAL A 108 -6.41 9.30 5.86
N ARG A 109 -7.14 10.41 6.06
CA ARG A 109 -7.74 11.21 4.98
C ARG A 109 -6.66 11.70 4.00
N ARG A 110 -5.51 12.15 4.52
CA ARG A 110 -4.38 12.58 3.70
C ARG A 110 -3.80 11.43 2.86
N LEU A 111 -3.56 10.27 3.46
CA LEU A 111 -3.05 9.09 2.74
C LEU A 111 -3.96 8.73 1.57
N VAL A 112 -5.28 8.66 1.82
CA VAL A 112 -6.28 8.40 0.77
C VAL A 112 -6.22 9.48 -0.32
N ALA A 113 -6.30 10.76 0.06
CA ALA A 113 -6.31 11.87 -0.89
C ALA A 113 -5.02 12.05 -1.71
N GLU A 114 -3.87 11.65 -1.16
CA GLU A 114 -2.57 11.74 -1.83
C GLU A 114 -2.20 10.48 -2.62
N THR A 115 -3.07 9.46 -2.65
CA THR A 115 -2.81 8.21 -3.39
C THR A 115 -2.95 8.46 -4.89
N ALA A 116 -1.95 8.03 -5.67
CA ALA A 116 -1.96 8.12 -7.12
C ALA A 116 -2.63 6.87 -7.72
N TYR A 117 -3.97 6.85 -7.70
CA TYR A 117 -4.79 5.66 -8.04
C TYR A 117 -4.54 5.03 -9.42
N ALA A 118 -3.88 5.73 -10.34
CA ALA A 118 -3.45 5.16 -11.61
C ALA A 118 -2.36 4.07 -11.47
N ASN A 119 -1.59 4.07 -10.37
CA ASN A 119 -0.52 3.10 -10.12
C ASN A 119 -0.55 2.52 -8.70
N GLU A 120 -1.46 2.98 -7.86
CA GLU A 120 -1.54 2.65 -6.44
C GLU A 120 -3.00 2.35 -6.09
N SER A 121 -3.22 1.65 -4.99
CA SER A 121 -4.55 1.43 -4.43
C SER A 121 -4.51 1.64 -2.93
N VAL A 122 -5.69 1.79 -2.32
CA VAL A 122 -5.81 1.83 -0.86
C VAL A 122 -6.64 0.66 -0.36
N LEU A 123 -6.04 -0.16 0.49
CA LEU A 123 -6.76 -1.14 1.30
C LEU A 123 -7.20 -0.52 2.62
N ILE A 124 -8.49 -0.58 2.90
CA ILE A 124 -9.09 -0.29 4.20
C ILE A 124 -9.46 -1.60 4.87
N PHE A 125 -8.84 -1.90 6.02
CA PHE A 125 -9.21 -3.02 6.88
C PHE A 125 -9.67 -2.51 8.25
N GLN A 126 -10.92 -2.77 8.61
CA GLN A 126 -11.52 -2.34 9.87
C GLN A 126 -12.12 -3.52 10.62
N ALA A 127 -11.84 -3.58 11.91
CA ALA A 127 -12.45 -4.59 12.78
C ALA A 127 -12.35 -4.13 14.23
N SER A 128 -13.24 -4.67 15.07
CA SER A 128 -13.15 -4.45 16.51
C SER A 128 -11.82 -4.97 17.08
N ILE A 129 -11.29 -4.26 18.06
CA ILE A 129 -10.08 -4.60 18.80
C ILE A 129 -10.28 -4.26 20.27
N GLY A 130 -9.68 -5.04 21.18
CA GLY A 130 -9.71 -4.70 22.59
C GLY A 130 -8.94 -3.40 22.85
N GLU A 131 -9.43 -2.56 23.75
CA GLU A 131 -8.85 -1.24 24.03
C GLU A 131 -7.35 -1.30 24.35
N CYS A 132 -6.93 -2.36 25.04
CA CYS A 132 -5.56 -2.59 25.48
C CYS A 132 -4.61 -3.08 24.37
N TYR A 133 -5.10 -3.25 23.15
CA TYR A 133 -4.29 -3.72 22.02
C TYR A 133 -4.30 -2.68 20.90
N ARG A 134 -3.22 -2.65 20.13
CA ARG A 134 -3.11 -1.94 18.84
C ARG A 134 -2.95 -2.97 17.73
N ARG A 135 -3.46 -2.64 16.54
CA ARG A 135 -3.22 -3.41 15.32
C ARG A 135 -2.02 -2.82 14.61
N GLU A 136 -1.08 -3.66 14.20
CA GLU A 136 0.07 -3.25 13.41
C GLU A 136 0.11 -4.08 12.13
N LEU A 137 0.54 -3.45 11.03
CA LEU A 137 0.80 -4.14 9.77
C LEU A 137 2.11 -4.91 9.93
N ASN A 138 2.05 -6.24 9.80
CA ASN A 138 3.19 -7.12 9.96
C ASN A 138 3.91 -7.34 8.63
N ALA A 139 3.14 -7.59 7.56
CA ALA A 139 3.68 -7.85 6.23
C ALA A 139 2.66 -7.56 5.13
N VAL A 140 3.17 -7.26 3.95
CA VAL A 140 2.43 -7.27 2.70
C VAL A 140 3.18 -8.19 1.74
N ARG A 141 2.47 -9.13 1.14
CA ARG A 141 2.99 -10.08 0.16
C ARG A 141 2.13 -10.05 -1.11
N ARG A 142 2.66 -10.63 -2.18
CA ARG A 142 1.93 -11.00 -3.39
C ARG A 142 1.99 -12.51 -3.52
N ASP A 143 0.85 -13.14 -3.73
CA ASP A 143 0.81 -14.56 -4.09
C ASP A 143 1.12 -14.76 -5.59
N ALA A 144 1.16 -16.02 -6.03
CA ALA A 144 1.44 -16.38 -7.41
C ALA A 144 0.45 -15.80 -8.44
N ASP A 145 -0.80 -15.53 -8.05
CA ASP A 145 -1.82 -14.94 -8.92
C ASP A 145 -1.72 -13.40 -8.94
N GLY A 146 -0.79 -12.83 -8.16
CA GLY A 146 -0.65 -11.41 -7.98
C GLY A 146 -1.71 -10.81 -7.06
N ASP A 147 -2.41 -11.60 -6.26
CA ASP A 147 -3.31 -11.05 -5.26
C ASP A 147 -2.50 -10.61 -4.03
N PRO A 148 -2.84 -9.46 -3.41
CA PRO A 148 -2.16 -9.02 -2.21
C PRO A 148 -2.57 -9.87 -1.01
N ASP A 149 -1.61 -10.14 -0.15
CA ASP A 149 -1.79 -10.83 1.11
C ASP A 149 -1.23 -9.95 2.24
N VAL A 150 -2.15 -9.42 3.05
CA VAL A 150 -1.87 -8.37 4.04
C VAL A 150 -2.07 -8.92 5.43
N ASP A 151 -0.98 -9.01 6.19
CA ASP A 151 -0.99 -9.52 7.55
C ASP A 151 -0.98 -8.42 8.59
N PHE A 152 -1.93 -8.49 9.51
CA PHE A 152 -1.96 -7.68 10.71
C PHE A 152 -1.72 -8.50 11.96
N CYS A 153 -0.88 -7.98 12.85
CA CYS A 153 -0.63 -8.53 14.18
C CYS A 153 -1.25 -7.63 15.26
N ARG A 154 -1.26 -8.13 16.50
CA ARG A 154 -1.72 -7.37 17.68
C ARG A 154 -0.58 -7.17 18.65
N VAL A 155 -0.39 -5.91 19.05
CA VAL A 155 0.54 -5.53 20.11
C VAL A 155 -0.22 -5.02 21.32
N VAL A 156 0.29 -5.27 22.52
CA VAL A 156 -0.23 -4.65 23.73
C VAL A 156 0.15 -3.17 23.70
N ARG A 157 -0.78 -2.28 24.04
CA ARG A 157 -0.50 -0.84 24.14
C ARG A 157 0.45 -0.55 25.30
N ASP A 158 1.10 0.61 25.24
CA ASP A 158 2.00 1.06 26.30
C ASP A 158 1.29 1.13 27.65
N ALA A 159 2.03 0.88 28.73
CA ALA A 159 1.45 0.70 30.06
C ALA A 159 0.81 1.97 30.65
N ASP A 160 1.12 3.15 30.09
CA ASP A 160 0.56 4.45 30.44
C ASP A 160 -0.77 4.76 29.72
N VAL A 161 -1.20 3.90 28.79
CA VAL A 161 -2.51 4.02 28.16
C VAL A 161 -3.57 3.35 29.04
N ASP A 162 -4.53 4.16 29.51
CA ASP A 162 -5.75 3.64 30.14
C ASP A 162 -6.57 2.80 29.14
N CYS A 163 -6.90 1.57 29.53
CA CYS A 163 -7.71 0.66 28.73
C CYS A 163 -8.51 -0.30 29.62
N GLU A 164 -9.73 -0.63 29.21
CA GLU A 164 -10.53 -1.64 29.86
C GLU A 164 -10.36 -3.01 29.17
N ARG A 165 -10.00 -4.04 29.95
CA ARG A 165 -9.66 -5.38 29.45
C ARG A 165 -10.74 -6.06 28.60
N ARG A 166 -12.01 -5.71 28.81
CA ARG A 166 -13.15 -6.32 28.10
C ARG A 166 -13.84 -5.37 27.13
N ALA A 167 -13.51 -4.09 27.18
CA ALA A 167 -14.02 -3.12 26.25
C ALA A 167 -13.36 -3.29 24.88
N ARG A 168 -14.11 -2.89 23.85
CA ARG A 168 -13.72 -3.01 22.45
C ARG A 168 -14.03 -1.70 21.76
N GLU A 169 -13.17 -1.38 20.82
CA GLU A 169 -13.26 -0.21 19.97
C GLU A 169 -13.11 -0.67 18.52
N TYR A 170 -13.50 0.18 17.56
CA TYR A 170 -13.18 -0.06 16.16
C TYR A 170 -11.83 0.56 15.80
N ALA A 171 -10.98 -0.24 15.17
CA ALA A 171 -9.74 0.24 14.57
C ALA A 171 -9.71 -0.08 13.08
N ALA A 172 -9.30 0.92 12.31
CA ALA A 172 -9.04 0.82 10.88
C ALA A 172 -7.55 0.96 10.60
N SER A 173 -7.07 0.11 9.70
CA SER A 173 -5.75 0.20 9.08
C SER A 173 -5.96 0.50 7.61
N VAL A 174 -5.34 1.59 7.14
CA VAL A 174 -5.44 2.08 5.78
C VAL A 174 -4.07 1.98 5.14
N VAL A 175 -3.93 1.07 4.19
CA VAL A 175 -2.65 0.68 3.58
C VAL A 175 -2.67 1.11 2.11
N ARG A 176 -1.76 2.00 1.74
CA ARG A 176 -1.47 2.30 0.33
C ARG A 176 -0.56 1.23 -0.24
N LEU A 177 -1.03 0.56 -1.28
CA LEU A 177 -0.32 -0.49 -2.00
C LEU A 177 0.27 0.07 -3.30
N PRO A 178 1.47 -0.38 -3.71
CA PRO A 178 2.21 0.18 -4.85
C PRO A 178 1.77 -0.43 -6.19
N PHE A 179 0.49 -0.75 -6.32
CA PHE A 179 -0.11 -1.31 -7.54
C PHE A 179 -1.58 -0.87 -7.62
N PRO A 180 -2.11 -0.66 -8.84
CA PRO A 180 -3.48 -0.19 -9.03
C PRO A 180 -4.51 -1.25 -8.63
N GLY A 181 -5.70 -0.80 -8.24
CA GLY A 181 -6.75 -1.66 -7.68
C GLY A 181 -7.35 -2.66 -8.68
N ASP A 182 -7.25 -2.38 -9.98
CA ASP A 182 -7.73 -3.26 -11.05
C ASP A 182 -6.70 -4.32 -11.51
N GLU A 183 -5.47 -4.28 -10.98
CA GLU A 183 -4.43 -5.26 -11.30
C GLU A 183 -4.68 -6.62 -10.63
N TYR A 184 -5.42 -6.64 -9.52
CA TYR A 184 -5.67 -7.83 -8.72
C TYR A 184 -7.16 -8.09 -8.53
N GLY A 185 -7.55 -9.36 -8.56
CA GLY A 185 -8.95 -9.79 -8.48
C GLY A 185 -9.38 -10.24 -7.09
N GLY A 186 -8.41 -10.54 -6.23
CA GLY A 186 -8.57 -11.01 -4.87
C GLY A 186 -7.67 -10.27 -3.89
N LEU A 187 -7.95 -10.46 -2.61
CA LEU A 187 -7.17 -9.90 -1.52
C LEU A 187 -7.35 -10.79 -0.31
N THR A 188 -6.25 -11.18 0.31
CA THR A 188 -6.28 -11.86 1.59
C THR A 188 -5.86 -10.92 2.70
N VAL A 189 -6.61 -10.93 3.80
CA VAL A 189 -6.26 -10.19 5.01
C VAL A 189 -6.16 -11.14 6.19
N GLY A 190 -4.93 -11.36 6.65
CA GLY A 190 -4.64 -12.05 7.90
C GLY A 190 -4.78 -11.09 9.08
N SER A 191 -5.49 -11.50 10.14
CA SER A 191 -5.46 -10.74 11.39
C SER A 191 -5.47 -11.64 12.61
N GLY A 192 -4.51 -11.42 13.51
CA GLY A 192 -4.41 -12.15 14.77
C GLY A 192 -3.09 -12.93 14.86
N GLY A 193 -2.35 -12.67 15.93
CA GLY A 193 -1.02 -13.24 16.14
C GLY A 193 -0.09 -12.24 16.82
N SER A 194 1.06 -12.73 17.28
CA SER A 194 2.22 -11.92 17.61
C SER A 194 2.84 -11.32 16.34
N CYS A 195 3.50 -10.18 16.46
CA CYS A 195 4.27 -9.58 15.37
C CYS A 195 5.61 -10.30 15.22
N ASP A 196 5.56 -11.60 14.93
CA ASP A 196 6.76 -12.39 14.67
C ASP A 196 7.38 -11.94 13.35
N PRO A 197 8.72 -11.92 13.25
CA PRO A 197 9.40 -11.51 12.04
C PRO A 197 8.97 -12.41 10.87
N VAL A 198 8.66 -11.78 9.73
CA VAL A 198 8.41 -12.49 8.47
C VAL A 198 9.53 -13.50 8.20
N PRO A 199 9.21 -14.77 7.86
CA PRO A 199 10.21 -15.79 7.56
C PRO A 199 11.26 -15.31 6.57
N GLU A 200 12.53 -15.70 6.76
CA GLU A 200 13.63 -15.29 5.89
C GLU A 200 13.48 -15.76 4.43
N ARG A 201 12.64 -16.78 4.19
CA ARG A 201 12.37 -17.29 2.84
C ARG A 201 11.64 -16.25 1.99
N ASP A 202 10.69 -15.55 2.59
CA ASP A 202 9.89 -14.51 1.91
C ASP A 202 10.72 -13.23 1.71
N ARG A 203 11.72 -12.99 2.59
CA ARG A 203 12.68 -11.87 2.44
C ARG A 203 13.66 -12.02 1.28
N ASN A 204 13.92 -13.25 0.85
CA ASN A 204 14.94 -13.54 -0.15
C ASN A 204 14.34 -13.92 -1.52
N GLY A 205 13.05 -13.65 -1.76
CA GLY A 205 12.33 -13.92 -3.01
C GLY A 205 12.87 -13.22 -4.28
N GLY A 206 14.10 -12.72 -4.27
CA GLY A 206 14.79 -12.13 -5.42
C GLY A 206 16.15 -12.75 -5.73
N GLY A 207 16.49 -13.92 -5.17
CA GLY A 207 17.81 -14.52 -5.42
C GLY A 207 17.86 -16.01 -5.18
N SER A 208 17.62 -16.81 -6.23
CA SER A 208 18.13 -18.18 -6.30
C SER A 208 18.43 -18.56 -7.75
N ALA A 209 19.75 -18.65 -8.01
CA ALA A 209 20.54 -19.39 -9.02
C ALA A 209 19.91 -19.81 -10.35
#